data_AF-A0A088F339-F1
#
_entry.id   AF-A0A088F339-F1
#
_cell.length_a   1.000
_cell.length_b   1.000
_cell.length_c   1.000
_cell.angle_alpha   90.00
_cell.angle_beta   90.00
_cell.angle_gamma   90.00
#
_symmetry.space_group_name_H-M   'P 1'
#
loop_
_entity.id
_entity.type
_entity.pdbx_description
1 polymer ?
#
loop_
_entity_poly.entity_id
_entity_poly.type
_entity_poly.pdbx_seq_one_letter_code
_entity_poly.pdbx_strand_id
1 'polypeptide(L)'
;MLLKLFIMISILSKPFINSCEVNQDSCILIVHFKSKKCGFINIYREQIIFQFSCGWNNIGKGALNIGEVSFNYENGQLLIYKISNHKKILALKCDENVYRIAFDFISGTK
;
A
#
# COMPACT_ATOMS: atom_id res chain seq x y z
N MET A 1 -33.43 5.53 -14.05
CA MET A 1 -33.05 5.59 -12.62
C MET A 1 -31.85 4.71 -12.24
N LEU A 2 -31.43 3.73 -13.08
CA LEU A 2 -30.29 2.84 -12.81
C LEU A 2 -28.90 3.49 -13.01
N LEU A 3 -28.76 4.45 -13.94
CA LEU A 3 -27.46 5.06 -14.28
C LEU A 3 -26.85 5.87 -13.12
N LYS A 4 -27.69 6.53 -12.32
CA LYS A 4 -27.23 7.31 -11.14
C LYS A 4 -26.67 6.40 -10.03
N LEU A 5 -27.18 5.18 -9.89
CA LEU A 5 -26.74 4.23 -8.87
C LEU A 5 -25.32 3.69 -9.17
N PHE A 6 -25.01 3.40 -10.45
CA PHE A 6 -23.69 2.92 -10.87
C PHE A 6 -22.58 3.96 -10.71
N ILE A 7 -22.89 5.24 -10.94
CA ILE A 7 -21.91 6.33 -10.74
C ILE A 7 -21.59 6.48 -9.26
N MET A 8 -22.59 6.33 -8.37
CA MET A 8 -22.42 6.47 -6.92
C MET A 8 -21.60 5.33 -6.30
N ILE A 9 -21.73 4.10 -6.81
CA ILE A 9 -20.91 2.94 -6.38
C ILE A 9 -19.44 3.13 -6.77
N SER A 10 -19.19 3.79 -7.90
CA SER A 10 -17.83 4.00 -8.43
C SER A 10 -16.94 4.90 -7.57
N ILE A 11 -17.52 5.70 -6.68
CA ILE A 11 -16.84 6.71 -5.84
C ILE A 11 -16.37 6.10 -4.50
N LEU A 12 -16.93 4.94 -4.10
CA LEU A 12 -16.68 4.32 -2.79
C LEU A 12 -15.58 3.24 -2.82
N SER A 13 -15.09 2.86 -4.02
CA SER A 13 -13.99 1.90 -4.13
C SER A 13 -12.75 2.49 -3.47
N LYS A 14 -12.11 1.75 -2.57
CA LYS A 14 -10.83 2.15 -1.96
C LYS A 14 -9.67 1.49 -2.70
N PRO A 15 -8.49 2.11 -2.76
CA PRO A 15 -7.31 1.45 -3.29
C PRO A 15 -6.94 0.25 -2.43
N PHE A 16 -6.38 -0.77 -3.06
CA PHE A 16 -6.00 -2.01 -2.40
C PHE A 16 -4.73 -2.61 -3.03
N ILE A 17 -4.06 -3.46 -2.28
CA ILE A 17 -2.86 -4.20 -2.68
C ILE A 17 -3.27 -5.68 -2.75
N ASN A 18 -3.10 -6.30 -3.92
CA ASN A 18 -3.42 -7.72 -4.13
C ASN A 18 -2.32 -8.51 -4.81
N SER A 19 -1.19 -7.87 -5.13
CA SER A 19 -0.02 -8.56 -5.66
C SER A 19 1.26 -7.85 -5.22
N CYS A 20 2.34 -8.62 -5.26
CA CYS A 20 3.69 -8.11 -5.09
C CYS A 20 4.65 -8.78 -6.07
N GLU A 21 5.72 -8.07 -6.40
CA GLU A 21 6.86 -8.57 -7.18
C GLU A 21 8.09 -8.46 -6.29
N VAL A 22 8.80 -9.57 -6.07
CA VAL A 22 9.98 -9.61 -5.19
C VAL A 22 11.20 -9.97 -6.02
N ASN A 23 12.28 -9.23 -5.80
CA ASN A 23 13.61 -9.57 -6.28
C ASN A 23 14.64 -9.40 -5.15
N GLN A 24 15.93 -9.51 -5.47
CA GLN A 24 17.01 -9.50 -4.47
C GLN A 24 17.15 -8.18 -3.72
N ASP A 25 16.71 -7.08 -4.33
CA ASP A 25 16.95 -5.71 -3.83
C ASP A 25 15.67 -5.00 -3.39
N SER A 26 14.50 -5.52 -3.78
CA SER A 26 13.22 -4.86 -3.57
C SER A 26 12.02 -5.79 -3.51
N CYS A 27 11.00 -5.36 -2.74
CA CYS A 27 9.65 -5.87 -2.77
C CYS A 27 8.71 -4.75 -3.25
N ILE A 28 8.07 -4.95 -4.41
CA ILE A 28 7.15 -3.98 -5.01
C ILE A 28 5.72 -4.44 -4.77
N LEU A 29 4.98 -3.71 -3.94
CA LEU A 29 3.54 -3.89 -3.73
C LEU A 29 2.78 -3.11 -4.79
N ILE A 30 1.90 -3.77 -5.53
CA ILE A 30 1.14 -3.14 -6.61
C ILE A 30 -0.19 -2.61 -6.08
N VAL A 31 -0.44 -1.32 -6.25
CA VAL A 31 -1.67 -0.66 -5.78
C VAL A 31 -2.68 -0.61 -6.91
N HIS A 32 -3.86 -1.18 -6.67
CA HIS A 32 -4.98 -1.24 -7.60
C HIS A 32 -6.15 -0.37 -7.13
N PHE A 33 -6.91 0.13 -8.09
CA PHE A 33 -8.21 0.76 -7.87
C PHE A 33 -9.20 0.14 -8.84
N LYS A 34 -10.21 -0.55 -8.30
CA LYS A 34 -11.04 -1.49 -9.08
C LYS A 34 -10.11 -2.50 -9.75
N SER A 35 -10.27 -2.77 -11.04
CA SER A 35 -9.44 -3.76 -11.76
C SER A 35 -8.21 -3.16 -12.45
N LYS A 36 -7.80 -1.92 -12.09
CA LYS A 36 -6.68 -1.23 -12.75
C LYS A 36 -5.56 -0.91 -11.76
N LYS A 37 -4.31 -1.18 -12.17
CA LYS A 37 -3.11 -0.68 -11.51
C LYS A 37 -3.14 0.86 -11.50
N CYS A 38 -2.94 1.44 -10.32
CA CYS A 38 -2.93 2.90 -10.11
C CYS A 38 -1.70 3.39 -9.34
N GLY A 39 -0.78 2.50 -8.96
CA GLY A 39 0.49 2.86 -8.37
C GLY A 39 1.23 1.70 -7.73
N PHE A 40 2.15 2.03 -6.83
CA PHE A 40 3.00 1.06 -6.13
C PHE A 40 3.48 1.58 -4.78
N ILE A 41 3.93 0.63 -3.95
CA ILE A 41 4.81 0.85 -2.79
C ILE A 41 6.03 -0.04 -3.01
N ASN A 42 7.18 0.56 -3.23
CA ASN A 42 8.44 -0.15 -3.42
C ASN A 42 9.26 -0.12 -2.14
N ILE A 43 9.59 -1.28 -1.60
CA ILE A 43 10.33 -1.47 -0.36
C ILE A 43 11.72 -1.96 -0.75
N TYR A 44 12.72 -1.14 -0.50
CA TYR A 44 14.14 -1.48 -0.58
C TYR A 44 14.69 -1.75 0.82
N ARG A 45 15.96 -2.17 0.90
CA ARG A 45 16.63 -2.46 2.18
C ARG A 45 16.63 -1.31 3.18
N GLU A 46 16.76 -0.06 2.71
CA GLU A 46 16.89 1.11 3.59
C GLU A 46 15.76 2.13 3.42
N GLN A 47 14.97 2.01 2.35
CA GLN A 47 14.00 3.02 1.96
C GLN A 47 12.71 2.42 1.43
N ILE A 48 11.63 3.15 1.59
CA ILE A 48 10.33 2.85 1.02
C ILE A 48 9.94 4.02 0.13
N ILE A 49 9.62 3.75 -1.12
CA ILE A 49 9.13 4.75 -2.07
C ILE A 49 7.71 4.36 -2.46
N PHE A 50 6.75 5.26 -2.30
CA PHE A 50 5.38 5.01 -2.72
C PHE A 50 4.90 6.10 -3.66
N GLN A 51 4.13 5.69 -4.67
CA GLN A 51 3.44 6.59 -5.58
C GLN A 51 2.18 5.92 -6.12
N PHE A 52 1.02 6.52 -5.87
CA PHE A 52 -0.24 6.08 -6.42
C PHE A 52 -1.22 7.24 -6.60
N SER A 53 -2.07 7.12 -7.61
CA SER A 53 -3.15 8.06 -7.91
C SER A 53 -4.41 7.29 -8.31
N CYS A 54 -5.31 7.10 -7.37
CA CYS A 54 -6.39 6.13 -7.44
C CYS A 54 -7.76 6.82 -7.25
N GLY A 55 -8.36 7.26 -8.36
CA GLY A 55 -9.59 8.08 -8.32
C GLY A 55 -9.29 9.55 -7.96
N TRP A 56 -10.29 10.29 -7.49
CA TRP A 56 -10.17 11.75 -7.29
C TRP A 56 -9.43 12.17 -6.01
N ASN A 57 -9.54 11.39 -4.91
CA ASN A 57 -9.02 11.81 -3.61
C ASN A 57 -8.00 10.84 -2.99
N ASN A 58 -7.64 9.73 -3.66
CA ASN A 58 -6.67 8.77 -3.10
C ASN A 58 -5.34 8.89 -3.83
N ILE A 59 -4.56 9.89 -3.45
CA ILE A 59 -3.21 10.12 -3.95
C ILE A 59 -2.24 9.94 -2.79
N GLY A 60 -1.15 9.23 -3.03
CA GLY A 60 -0.04 9.13 -2.09
C GLY A 60 1.27 9.16 -2.86
N LYS A 61 2.19 10.02 -2.44
CA LYS A 61 3.56 10.05 -2.95
C LYS A 61 4.51 10.37 -1.81
N GLY A 62 5.62 9.65 -1.72
CA GLY A 62 6.65 9.93 -0.73
C GLY A 62 7.77 8.92 -0.71
N ALA A 63 8.79 9.24 0.08
CA ALA A 63 9.89 8.36 0.42
C ALA A 63 10.06 8.36 1.94
N LEU A 64 10.36 7.19 2.51
CA LEU A 64 10.51 6.98 3.95
C LEU A 64 11.76 6.14 4.20
N ASN A 65 12.48 6.39 5.29
CA ASN A 65 13.50 5.47 5.78
C ASN A 65 12.81 4.29 6.46
N ILE A 66 13.20 3.05 6.13
CA ILE A 66 12.59 1.84 6.69
C ILE A 66 12.77 1.75 8.21
N GLY A 67 13.87 2.28 8.74
CA GLY A 67 14.19 2.30 10.17
C GLY A 67 13.37 3.30 10.98
N GLU A 68 12.66 4.23 10.31
CA GLU A 68 11.80 5.23 10.97
C GLU A 68 10.32 4.82 10.99
N VAL A 69 9.96 3.67 10.43
CA VAL A 69 8.56 3.28 10.26
C VAL A 69 8.29 1.86 10.75
N SER A 70 7.05 1.63 11.20
CA SER A 70 6.54 0.31 11.52
C SER A 70 5.52 -0.13 10.47
N PHE A 71 5.54 -1.43 10.16
CA PHE A 71 4.60 -2.10 9.28
C PHE A 71 3.69 -2.98 10.11
N ASN A 72 2.39 -2.75 10.04
CA ASN A 72 1.39 -3.55 10.74
C ASN A 72 0.36 -4.08 9.75
N TYR A 73 -0.22 -5.23 10.08
CA TYR A 73 -1.41 -5.76 9.42
C TYR A 73 -2.56 -5.87 10.39
N GLU A 74 -3.61 -5.08 10.17
CA GLU A 74 -4.79 -5.04 11.03
C GLU A 74 -6.04 -4.88 10.16
N ASN A 75 -7.08 -5.67 10.44
CA ASN A 75 -8.38 -5.57 9.78
C ASN A 75 -8.30 -5.58 8.23
N GLY A 76 -7.45 -6.44 7.66
CA GLY A 76 -7.29 -6.57 6.21
C GLY A 76 -6.57 -5.39 5.55
N GLN A 77 -5.77 -4.64 6.31
CA GLN A 77 -5.05 -3.46 5.84
C GLN A 77 -3.58 -3.56 6.17
N LEU A 78 -2.75 -3.18 5.20
CA LEU A 78 -1.38 -2.76 5.44
C LEU A 78 -1.42 -1.35 6.02
N LEU A 79 -0.80 -1.18 7.18
CA LEU A 79 -0.65 0.09 7.87
C LEU A 79 0.84 0.42 8.01
N ILE A 80 1.21 1.66 7.66
CA ILE A 80 2.56 2.18 7.84
C ILE A 80 2.47 3.40 8.76
N TYR A 81 3.22 3.35 9.88
CA TYR A 81 3.28 4.42 10.87
C TYR A 81 4.70 4.94 11.01
N LYS A 82 4.85 6.23 11.32
CA LYS A 82 6.13 6.76 11.80
C LYS A 82 6.35 6.31 13.25
N ILE A 83 7.49 5.70 13.55
CA ILE A 83 7.82 5.20 14.90
C ILE A 83 7.87 6.36 15.90
N SER A 84 8.48 7.49 15.52
CA SER A 84 8.78 8.59 16.46
C SER A 84 7.54 9.24 17.09
N ASN A 85 6.38 9.19 16.44
CA ASN A 85 5.18 9.88 16.91
C ASN A 85 3.87 9.13 16.60
N HIS A 86 3.96 7.86 16.21
CA HIS A 86 2.83 7.02 15.82
C HIS A 86 1.91 7.64 14.74
N LYS A 87 2.40 8.62 13.97
CA LYS A 87 1.62 9.23 12.90
C LYS A 87 1.41 8.20 11.79
N LYS A 88 0.16 7.94 11.43
CA LYS A 88 -0.20 7.09 10.30
C LYS A 88 0.21 7.77 8.99
N ILE A 89 1.04 7.07 8.21
CA ILE A 89 1.52 7.53 6.92
C ILE A 89 0.65 6.96 5.81
N LEU A 90 0.35 5.66 5.88
CA LEU A 90 -0.41 4.95 4.87
C LEU A 90 -1.31 3.89 5.51
N ALA A 91 -2.50 3.72 4.93
CA ALA A 91 -3.42 2.64 5.26
C ALA A 91 -4.12 2.21 3.98
N LEU A 92 -3.81 1.01 3.51
CA LEU A 92 -4.38 0.43 2.30
C LEU A 92 -4.89 -0.96 2.58
N LYS A 93 -6.03 -1.32 1.98
CA LYS A 93 -6.47 -2.72 1.98
C LYS A 93 -5.35 -3.58 1.39
N CYS A 94 -5.07 -4.71 2.00
CA CYS A 94 -4.00 -5.59 1.57
C CYS A 94 -4.45 -7.03 1.73
N ASP A 95 -4.17 -7.86 0.74
CA ASP A 95 -4.26 -9.30 0.91
C ASP A 95 -3.23 -9.76 1.95
N GLU A 96 -3.63 -10.69 2.82
CA GLU A 96 -2.79 -11.16 3.92
C GLU A 96 -1.52 -11.87 3.43
N ASN A 97 -1.62 -12.67 2.36
CA ASN A 97 -0.46 -13.37 1.82
C ASN A 97 0.52 -12.37 1.20
N VAL A 98 0.01 -11.33 0.54
CA VAL A 98 0.85 -10.24 0.01
C VAL A 98 1.53 -9.47 1.14
N TYR A 99 0.82 -9.21 2.23
CA TYR A 99 1.44 -8.61 3.42
C TYR A 99 2.56 -9.49 3.98
N ARG A 100 2.33 -10.81 4.12
CA ARG A 100 3.33 -11.74 4.64
C ARG A 100 4.59 -11.77 3.78
N ILE A 101 4.47 -11.82 2.45
CA ILE A 101 5.62 -11.78 1.54
C ILE A 101 6.42 -10.48 1.73
N ALA A 102 5.73 -9.34 1.84
CA ALA A 102 6.37 -8.05 2.10
C ALA A 102 7.08 -8.03 3.46
N PHE A 103 6.44 -8.58 4.49
CA PHE A 103 6.96 -8.63 5.85
C PHE A 103 8.18 -9.55 5.97
N ASP A 104 8.19 -10.69 5.27
CA ASP A 104 9.33 -11.60 5.22
C ASP A 104 10.53 -10.91 4.54
N PHE A 105 10.30 -10.17 3.45
CA PHE A 105 11.33 -9.35 2.81
C PHE A 105 11.90 -8.30 3.78
N ILE A 106 11.04 -7.54 4.47
CA ILE A 106 11.48 -6.53 5.45
C ILE A 106 12.26 -7.17 6.60
N SER A 107 11.80 -8.31 7.11
CA SER A 107 12.44 -9.00 8.23
C SER A 107 13.80 -9.58 7.86
N GLY A 108 13.99 -9.99 6.60
CA GLY A 108 15.29 -10.40 6.07
C GLY A 108 16.27 -9.24 5.81
N THR A 109 15.80 -7.99 5.86
CA THR A 109 16.66 -6.79 5.69
C THR A 109 17.15 -6.17 7.00
N LYS A 110 16.57 -6.56 8.14
CA LYS A 110 16.95 -6.11 9.48
C LYS A 110 17.98 -7.05 10.10
#